data_AF-A0A956ZFD7-F1
#
_entry.id   AF-A0A956ZFD7-F1
#
_cell.length_a   1.000
_cell.length_b   1.000
_cell.length_c   1.000
_cell.angle_alpha   90.00
_cell.angle_beta   90.00
_cell.angle_gamma   90.00
#
_symmetry.space_group_name_H-M   'P 1'
#
loop_
_entity.id
_entity.type
_entity.pdbx_description
1 polymer ?
#
loop_
_entity_poly.entity_id
_entity_poly.type
_entity_poly.pdbx_seq_one_letter_code
_entity_poly.pdbx_strand_id
1 'polypeptide(L)'
;MNPYEIHGPQYLLLYLAAMVVVGIVAGIVKSILVAGSAGGASSGSKNLRLHPYEIAYLSGGETLALQTAVGYMLHKQIFASDDSTSTGAKRIKAESNPHELLVNIHENESPPDNVDEAGIQIGQDLEFRVAAEAHGRTWAEVQGRKGRYKDIFERIRVRLMKKGLIADKGCESLCRVVAVVAALIPPLVLGIPRIVETFSTHRPVFLLVLLVMISFLLAIVSCYQGALRTGEG
;
A
#
# COMPACT_ATOMS: atom_id res chain seq x y z
N MET A 1 31.02 -38.16 -5.47
CA MET A 1 31.63 -37.15 -6.36
C MET A 1 31.66 -35.84 -5.61
N ASN A 2 32.84 -35.27 -5.38
CA ASN A 2 32.97 -34.01 -4.66
C ASN A 2 32.49 -32.86 -5.56
N PRO A 3 31.53 -32.02 -5.11
CA PRO A 3 31.02 -30.91 -5.91
C PRO A 3 32.08 -29.83 -6.20
N TYR A 4 33.24 -29.89 -5.52
CA TYR A 4 34.35 -28.96 -5.67
C TYR A 4 35.31 -29.29 -6.83
N GLU A 5 35.31 -30.53 -7.35
CA GLU A 5 36.20 -30.95 -8.45
C GLU A 5 35.62 -30.69 -9.85
N ILE A 6 34.42 -30.10 -9.93
CA ILE A 6 33.73 -29.84 -11.19
C ILE A 6 34.29 -28.55 -11.81
N HIS A 7 35.16 -28.69 -12.81
CA HIS A 7 35.77 -27.58 -13.55
C HIS A 7 35.23 -27.50 -14.99
N GLY A 8 35.09 -26.29 -15.54
CA GLY A 8 34.70 -26.07 -16.93
C GLY A 8 33.20 -25.80 -17.18
N PRO A 9 32.65 -26.15 -18.36
CA PRO A 9 31.27 -25.80 -18.77
C PRO A 9 30.18 -26.30 -17.81
N GLN A 10 30.44 -27.42 -17.13
CA GLN A 10 29.51 -28.04 -16.18
C GLN A 10 29.25 -27.13 -14.96
N TYR A 11 30.24 -26.32 -14.55
CA TYR A 11 30.07 -25.33 -13.49
C TYR A 11 29.11 -24.21 -13.90
N LEU A 12 29.19 -23.77 -15.16
CA LEU A 12 28.28 -22.77 -15.72
C LEU A 12 26.83 -23.28 -15.71
N LEU A 13 26.65 -24.55 -16.05
CA LEU A 13 25.36 -25.23 -16.08
C LEU A 13 24.72 -25.32 -14.69
N LEU A 14 25.52 -25.65 -13.67
CA LEU A 14 25.08 -25.66 -12.26
C LEU A 14 24.65 -24.26 -11.79
N TYR A 15 25.36 -23.23 -12.22
CA TYR A 15 25.05 -21.85 -11.87
C TYR A 15 23.78 -21.34 -12.55
N LEU A 16 23.60 -21.66 -13.83
CA LEU A 16 22.36 -21.37 -14.57
C LEU A 16 21.16 -22.08 -13.94
N ALA A 17 21.31 -23.35 -13.55
CA ALA A 17 20.28 -24.10 -12.84
C ALA A 17 19.91 -23.44 -11.50
N ALA A 18 20.90 -23.01 -10.70
CA ALA A 18 20.65 -22.29 -9.47
C ALA A 18 19.89 -20.96 -9.70
N MET A 19 20.24 -20.22 -10.76
CA MET A 19 19.57 -18.97 -11.13
C MET A 19 18.11 -19.20 -11.52
N VAL A 20 17.82 -20.25 -12.28
CA VAL A 20 16.46 -20.67 -12.63
C VAL A 20 15.67 -21.04 -11.38
N VAL A 21 16.26 -21.81 -10.45
CA VAL A 21 15.60 -22.18 -9.19
C VAL A 21 15.25 -20.94 -8.36
N VAL A 22 16.17 -19.98 -8.22
CA VAL A 22 15.91 -18.73 -7.51
C VAL A 22 14.79 -17.93 -8.20
N GLY A 23 14.82 -17.84 -9.53
CA GLY A 23 13.77 -17.17 -10.31
C GLY A 23 12.39 -17.81 -10.14
N ILE A 24 12.33 -19.15 -10.13
CA ILE A 24 11.09 -19.90 -9.88
C ILE A 24 10.59 -19.65 -8.47
N VAL A 25 11.44 -19.74 -7.45
CA VAL A 25 11.05 -19.50 -6.05
C VAL A 25 10.54 -18.07 -5.88
N ALA A 26 11.25 -17.07 -6.42
CA ALA A 26 10.82 -15.67 -6.38
C ALA A 26 9.48 -15.47 -7.11
N GLY A 27 9.30 -16.12 -8.27
CA GLY A 27 8.05 -16.10 -9.04
C GLY A 27 6.88 -16.72 -8.26
N ILE A 28 7.10 -17.86 -7.59
CA ILE A 28 6.11 -18.53 -6.75
C ILE A 28 5.74 -17.65 -5.55
N VAL A 29 6.71 -17.09 -4.83
CA VAL A 29 6.45 -16.19 -3.70
C VAL A 29 5.66 -14.96 -4.16
N LYS A 30 6.05 -14.34 -5.28
CA LYS A 30 5.30 -13.23 -5.88
C LYS A 30 3.89 -13.66 -6.28
N SER A 31 3.74 -14.83 -6.89
CA SER A 31 2.45 -15.36 -7.31
C SER A 31 1.55 -15.63 -6.11
N ILE A 32 2.05 -16.24 -5.02
CA ILE A 32 1.26 -16.50 -3.80
C ILE A 32 0.90 -15.19 -3.09
N LEU A 33 1.80 -14.20 -3.05
CA LEU A 33 1.50 -12.90 -2.46
C LEU A 33 0.45 -12.12 -3.26
N VAL A 34 0.58 -12.12 -4.60
CA VAL A 34 -0.38 -11.43 -5.48
C VAL A 34 -1.70 -12.20 -5.58
N ALA A 35 -1.66 -13.52 -5.66
CA ALA A 35 -2.83 -14.39 -5.70
C ALA A 35 -3.53 -14.48 -4.34
N GLY A 36 -2.81 -14.35 -3.22
CA GLY A 36 -3.42 -14.19 -1.89
C GLY A 36 -4.20 -12.88 -1.78
N SER A 37 -3.75 -11.83 -2.47
CA SER A 37 -4.47 -10.56 -2.57
C SER A 37 -5.62 -10.61 -3.59
N ALA A 38 -5.54 -11.45 -4.63
CA ALA A 38 -6.57 -11.57 -5.67
C ALA A 38 -7.62 -12.67 -5.37
N GLY A 39 -7.26 -13.70 -4.61
CA GLY A 39 -8.09 -14.84 -4.25
C GLY A 39 -9.20 -14.54 -3.26
N GLY A 40 -9.17 -13.36 -2.62
CA GLY A 40 -10.30 -12.83 -1.85
C GLY A 40 -11.33 -12.07 -2.68
N ALA A 41 -11.02 -11.70 -3.93
CA ALA A 41 -11.86 -10.81 -4.74
C ALA A 41 -12.77 -11.53 -5.75
N SER A 42 -12.55 -12.82 -6.04
CA SER A 42 -13.23 -13.53 -7.14
C SER A 42 -14.17 -14.66 -6.72
N SER A 43 -14.34 -14.92 -5.42
CA SER A 43 -15.37 -15.85 -4.90
C SER A 43 -16.27 -15.14 -3.89
N GLY A 44 -17.12 -14.24 -4.37
CA GLY A 44 -18.23 -13.72 -3.57
C GLY A 44 -18.48 -12.22 -3.71
N SER A 45 -18.89 -11.76 -4.90
CA SER A 45 -19.67 -10.51 -5.06
C SER A 45 -21.08 -10.62 -4.43
N LYS A 46 -21.19 -11.33 -3.30
CA LYS A 46 -22.37 -11.35 -2.45
C LYS A 46 -22.06 -10.44 -1.27
N ASN A 47 -22.35 -9.15 -1.44
CA ASN A 47 -22.41 -8.15 -0.38
C ASN A 47 -21.11 -7.94 0.42
N LEU A 48 -20.01 -7.56 -0.24
CA LEU A 48 -18.97 -6.82 0.49
C LEU A 48 -19.52 -5.42 0.82
N ARG A 49 -20.14 -5.35 1.99
CA ARG A 49 -20.76 -4.17 2.58
C ARG A 49 -19.66 -3.18 2.99
N LEU A 50 -19.30 -2.29 2.08
CA LEU A 50 -18.32 -1.23 2.33
C LEU A 50 -19.00 0.12 2.46
N HIS A 51 -18.55 0.90 3.44
CA HIS A 51 -18.95 2.30 3.55
C HIS A 51 -18.31 3.12 2.44
N PRO A 52 -18.95 4.20 1.93
CA PRO A 52 -18.35 5.13 0.97
C PRO A 52 -16.93 5.60 1.33
N TYR A 53 -16.64 5.79 2.62
CA TYR A 53 -15.31 6.15 3.13
C TYR A 53 -14.28 5.02 3.02
N GLU A 54 -14.70 3.77 3.21
CA GLU A 54 -13.84 2.60 3.00
C GLU A 54 -13.51 2.44 1.51
N ILE A 55 -14.49 2.69 0.63
CA ILE A 55 -14.28 2.66 -0.83
C ILE A 55 -13.30 3.77 -1.24
N ALA A 56 -13.51 4.98 -0.76
CA ALA A 56 -12.58 6.09 -1.01
C ALA A 56 -11.18 5.81 -0.46
N TYR A 57 -11.09 5.20 0.73
CA TYR A 57 -9.82 4.77 1.30
C TYR A 57 -9.11 3.73 0.43
N LEU A 58 -9.84 2.77 -0.15
CA LEU A 58 -9.27 1.79 -1.08
C LEU A 58 -8.77 2.42 -2.38
N SER A 59 -9.49 3.43 -2.89
CA SER A 59 -9.17 4.07 -4.17
C SER A 59 -8.02 5.06 -4.11
N GLY A 60 -7.79 5.72 -2.97
CA GLY A 60 -6.74 6.75 -2.86
C GLY A 60 -6.23 7.02 -1.44
N GLY A 61 -6.44 6.08 -0.51
CA GLY A 61 -5.97 6.16 0.87
C GLY A 61 -6.65 7.25 1.69
N GLU A 62 -5.91 7.79 2.66
CA GLU A 62 -6.39 8.78 3.63
C GLU A 62 -6.89 10.07 2.96
N THR A 63 -6.20 10.54 1.92
CA THR A 63 -6.53 11.79 1.23
C THR A 63 -7.89 11.71 0.54
N LEU A 64 -8.16 10.61 -0.17
CA LEU A 64 -9.41 10.44 -0.89
C LEU A 64 -10.57 10.17 0.07
N ALA A 65 -10.35 9.40 1.14
CA ALA A 65 -11.35 9.23 2.19
C ALA A 65 -11.74 10.56 2.85
N LEU A 66 -10.77 11.45 3.10
CA LEU A 66 -11.02 12.79 3.62
C LEU A 66 -11.77 13.67 2.61
N GLN A 67 -11.41 13.61 1.32
CA GLN A 67 -12.11 14.33 0.26
C GLN A 67 -13.56 13.88 0.13
N THR A 68 -13.83 12.58 0.21
CA THR A 68 -15.18 12.05 0.18
C THR A 68 -15.98 12.50 1.39
N ALA A 69 -15.40 12.54 2.60
CA ALA A 69 -16.06 13.07 3.79
C ALA A 69 -16.45 14.56 3.64
N VAL A 70 -15.52 15.40 3.16
CA VAL A 70 -15.83 16.82 2.92
C VAL A 70 -16.82 17.01 1.77
N GLY A 71 -16.68 16.25 0.68
CA GLY A 71 -17.62 16.27 -0.43
C GLY A 71 -19.04 15.88 -0.02
N TYR A 72 -19.16 14.90 0.88
CA TYR A 72 -20.44 14.48 1.45
C TYR A 72 -21.06 15.59 2.31
N MET A 73 -20.28 16.26 3.16
CA MET A 73 -20.76 17.40 3.95
C MET A 73 -21.17 18.59 3.10
N LEU A 74 -20.42 18.86 2.03
CA LEU A 74 -20.73 19.91 1.07
C LEU A 74 -22.04 19.60 0.33
N HIS A 75 -22.22 18.35 -0.09
CA HIS A 75 -23.46 17.89 -0.73
C HIS A 75 -24.67 18.00 0.21
N LYS A 76 -24.50 17.70 1.50
CA LYS A 76 -25.53 17.86 2.53
C LYS A 76 -25.78 19.31 2.97
N GLN A 77 -25.16 20.29 2.29
CA GLN A 77 -25.30 21.73 2.56
C GLN A 77 -24.95 22.14 4.00
N ILE A 78 -24.16 21.33 4.72
CA ILE A 78 -23.67 21.68 6.06
C ILE A 78 -22.66 22.84 5.96
N PHE A 79 -22.04 22.96 4.78
CA PHE A 79 -21.16 24.06 4.45
C PHE A 79 -21.73 24.88 3.30
N ALA A 80 -21.91 26.16 3.56
CA ALA A 80 -22.13 27.13 2.52
C ALA A 80 -20.78 27.48 1.88
N SER A 81 -20.76 27.38 0.55
CA SER A 81 -19.68 27.87 -0.29
C SER A 81 -19.69 29.40 -0.27
N ASP A 82 -18.80 30.02 0.51
CA ASP A 82 -18.66 31.47 0.54
C ASP A 82 -17.81 31.95 -0.65
N ASP A 83 -18.47 32.21 -1.78
CA ASP A 83 -17.83 32.71 -3.02
C ASP A 83 -17.44 34.21 -2.92
N SER A 84 -17.59 34.85 -1.76
CA SER A 84 -17.33 36.31 -1.62
C SER A 84 -15.86 36.70 -1.53
N THR A 85 -14.92 35.74 -1.50
CA THR A 85 -13.49 36.04 -1.35
C THR A 85 -12.80 36.10 -2.72
N SER A 86 -12.45 37.31 -3.18
CA SER A 86 -11.73 37.58 -4.44
C SER A 86 -10.29 37.03 -4.49
N THR A 87 -9.83 36.43 -3.39
CA THR A 87 -8.58 35.68 -3.31
C THR A 87 -8.98 34.21 -3.40
N GLY A 88 -8.60 33.50 -4.47
CA GLY A 88 -9.13 32.17 -4.87
C GLY A 88 -9.04 31.00 -3.87
N ALA A 89 -8.78 31.26 -2.59
CA ALA A 89 -8.98 30.32 -1.49
C ALA A 89 -10.44 30.37 -1.00
N LYS A 90 -11.28 29.52 -1.60
CA LYS A 90 -12.68 29.30 -1.19
C LYS A 90 -12.74 28.88 0.28
N ARG A 91 -13.34 29.72 1.12
CA ARG A 91 -13.50 29.47 2.56
C ARG A 91 -14.76 28.65 2.82
N ILE A 92 -14.64 27.70 3.74
CA ILE A 92 -15.76 26.85 4.17
C ILE A 92 -16.41 27.54 5.38
N LYS A 93 -17.62 28.07 5.19
CA LYS A 93 -18.42 28.66 6.28
C LYS A 93 -19.50 27.64 6.66
N ALA A 94 -19.42 27.10 7.88
CA ALA A 94 -20.47 26.20 8.35
C ALA A 94 -21.74 27.00 8.66
N GLU A 95 -22.89 26.46 8.24
CA GLU A 95 -24.19 26.92 8.71
C GLU A 95 -24.23 26.79 10.24
N SER A 96 -24.93 27.70 10.92
CA SER A 96 -24.94 27.80 12.37
C SER A 96 -25.33 26.47 13.03
N ASN A 97 -24.35 25.85 13.70
CA ASN A 97 -24.43 24.62 14.49
C ASN A 97 -24.30 23.29 13.71
N PRO A 98 -23.08 22.94 13.20
CA PRO A 98 -22.84 21.73 12.41
C PRO A 98 -23.17 20.42 13.16
N HIS A 99 -23.13 20.45 14.50
CA HIS A 99 -23.48 19.29 15.33
C HIS A 99 -24.97 18.96 15.27
N GLU A 100 -25.83 19.97 15.32
CA GLU A 100 -27.27 19.78 15.30
C GLU A 100 -27.75 19.31 13.92
N LEU A 101 -27.15 19.84 12.86
CA LEU A 101 -27.43 19.41 11.49
C LEU A 101 -27.02 17.96 11.23
N LEU A 102 -25.83 17.55 11.67
CA LEU A 102 -25.34 16.19 11.48
C LEU A 102 -26.20 15.15 12.22
N VAL A 103 -26.65 15.47 13.43
CA VAL A 103 -27.55 14.60 14.21
C VAL A 103 -28.90 14.45 13.50
N ASN A 104 -29.51 15.56 13.07
CA ASN A 104 -30.81 15.54 12.37
C ASN A 104 -30.76 14.79 11.03
N ILE A 105 -29.63 14.89 10.33
CA ILE A 105 -29.38 14.18 9.09
C ILE A 105 -29.30 12.66 9.34
N HIS A 106 -28.57 12.26 10.38
CA HIS A 106 -28.43 10.83 10.72
C HIS A 106 -29.70 10.21 11.28
N GLU A 107 -30.56 11.01 11.89
CA GLU A 107 -31.85 10.56 12.40
C GLU A 107 -32.86 10.35 11.25
N ASN A 108 -32.76 11.10 10.16
CA ASN A 108 -33.67 10.99 9.01
C ASN A 108 -33.19 10.03 7.91
N GLU A 109 -31.90 9.76 7.79
CA GLU A 109 -31.41 8.72 6.90
C GLU A 109 -31.51 7.36 7.59
N SER A 110 -32.51 6.57 7.22
CA SER A 110 -32.50 5.15 7.55
C SER A 110 -31.18 4.56 7.05
N PRO A 111 -30.37 3.93 7.93
CA PRO A 111 -29.08 3.40 7.54
C PRO A 111 -29.32 2.42 6.39
N PRO A 112 -28.52 2.48 5.31
CA PRO A 112 -28.76 1.59 4.19
C PRO A 112 -28.68 0.15 4.69
N ASP A 113 -29.66 -0.69 4.35
CA ASP A 113 -29.80 -2.09 4.81
C ASP A 113 -28.55 -2.95 4.56
N ASN A 114 -27.61 -2.43 3.77
CA ASN A 114 -26.38 -3.04 3.33
C ASN A 114 -25.11 -2.50 4.02
N VAL A 115 -25.19 -1.77 5.13
CA VAL A 115 -24.00 -1.26 5.83
C VAL A 115 -23.85 -1.92 7.20
N ASP A 116 -22.64 -2.39 7.52
CA ASP A 116 -22.30 -2.93 8.84
C ASP A 116 -22.06 -1.78 9.83
N GLU A 117 -22.66 -1.87 11.01
CA GLU A 117 -22.79 -0.84 12.06
C GLU A 117 -21.45 -0.20 12.44
N ALA A 118 -20.38 -1.00 12.50
CA ALA A 118 -19.04 -0.50 12.78
C ALA A 118 -18.53 0.50 11.73
N GLY A 119 -19.02 0.42 10.49
CA GLY A 119 -18.64 1.32 9.40
C GLY A 119 -19.35 2.64 9.46
N ILE A 120 -20.63 2.58 9.85
CA ILE A 120 -21.44 3.76 10.10
C ILE A 120 -20.81 4.56 11.22
N GLN A 121 -20.45 3.91 12.34
CA GLN A 121 -19.84 4.58 13.48
C GLN A 121 -18.48 5.23 13.14
N ILE A 122 -17.64 4.57 12.35
CA ILE A 122 -16.36 5.14 11.90
C ILE A 122 -16.59 6.34 10.98
N GLY A 123 -17.58 6.26 10.09
CA GLY A 123 -17.95 7.38 9.21
C GLY A 123 -18.47 8.58 9.98
N GLN A 124 -19.37 8.36 10.94
CA GLN A 124 -19.89 9.38 11.84
C GLN A 124 -18.81 10.08 12.65
N ASP A 125 -17.85 9.34 13.23
CA ASP A 125 -16.74 9.94 13.98
C ASP A 125 -15.81 10.76 13.06
N LEU A 126 -15.56 10.29 11.83
CA LEU A 126 -14.83 11.08 10.84
C LEU A 126 -15.58 12.38 10.51
N GLU A 127 -16.88 12.28 10.26
CA GLU A 127 -17.71 13.43 9.94
C GLU A 127 -17.75 14.45 11.08
N PHE A 128 -17.98 13.99 12.31
CA PHE A 128 -18.03 14.85 13.48
C PHE A 128 -16.73 15.63 13.67
N ARG A 129 -15.57 14.97 13.56
CA ARG A 129 -14.27 15.63 13.74
C ARG A 129 -13.92 16.57 12.60
N VAL A 130 -14.19 16.17 11.36
CA VAL A 130 -13.93 17.02 10.19
C VAL A 130 -14.84 18.24 10.23
N ALA A 131 -16.11 18.10 10.61
CA ALA A 131 -17.03 19.22 10.73
C ALA A 131 -16.60 20.22 11.81
N ALA A 132 -16.18 19.73 12.98
CA ALA A 132 -15.66 20.56 14.07
C ALA A 132 -14.40 21.33 13.68
N GLU A 133 -13.50 20.73 12.87
CA GLU A 133 -12.24 21.38 12.48
C GLU A 133 -12.36 22.26 11.23
N ALA A 134 -13.23 21.92 10.28
CA ALA A 134 -13.40 22.65 9.02
C ALA A 134 -14.06 24.03 9.20
N HIS A 135 -14.70 24.29 10.34
CA HIS A 135 -15.34 25.56 10.62
C HIS A 135 -14.35 26.74 10.52
N GLY A 136 -14.52 27.58 9.49
CA GLY A 136 -13.70 28.78 9.26
C GLY A 136 -12.32 28.52 8.66
N ARG A 137 -12.02 27.30 8.23
CA ARG A 137 -10.74 26.94 7.61
C ARG A 137 -10.85 26.75 6.10
N THR A 138 -9.71 26.85 5.42
CA THR A 138 -9.59 26.50 4.01
C THR A 138 -9.33 24.99 3.86
N TRP A 139 -9.68 24.43 2.70
CA TRP A 139 -9.43 23.02 2.39
C TRP A 139 -7.94 22.63 2.54
N ALA A 140 -7.03 23.50 2.10
CA ALA A 140 -5.58 23.28 2.20
C ALA A 140 -5.11 23.13 3.67
N GLU A 141 -5.70 23.89 4.59
CA GLU A 141 -5.40 23.76 6.02
C GLU A 141 -5.92 22.47 6.62
N VAL A 142 -7.12 22.03 6.22
CA VAL A 142 -7.71 20.77 6.68
C VAL A 142 -6.85 19.59 6.18
N GLN A 143 -6.43 19.60 4.91
CA GLN A 143 -5.52 18.59 4.37
C GLN A 143 -4.15 18.60 5.06
N GLY A 144 -3.60 19.78 5.36
CA GLY A 144 -2.34 19.93 6.09
C GLY A 144 -2.36 19.30 7.50
N ARG A 145 -3.55 19.02 8.03
CA ARG A 145 -3.75 18.44 9.36
C ARG A 145 -4.20 16.98 9.34
N LYS A 146 -4.04 16.27 8.22
CA LYS A 146 -4.34 14.84 8.07
C LYS A 146 -3.88 13.96 9.24
N GLY A 147 -2.75 14.30 9.87
CA GLY A 147 -2.20 13.57 11.02
C GLY A 147 -3.14 13.49 12.23
N ARG A 148 -4.10 14.42 12.39
CA ARG A 148 -5.10 14.36 13.48
C ARG A 148 -6.14 13.26 13.30
N TYR A 149 -6.38 12.83 12.07
CA TYR A 149 -7.39 11.80 11.74
C TYR A 149 -6.77 10.40 11.63
N LYS A 150 -5.47 10.27 11.96
CA LYS A 150 -4.72 9.02 11.82
C LYS A 150 -5.37 7.87 12.59
N ASP A 151 -5.96 8.13 13.75
CA ASP A 151 -6.63 7.11 14.54
C ASP A 151 -7.87 6.55 13.84
N ILE A 152 -8.66 7.41 13.19
CA ILE A 152 -9.84 7.02 12.41
C ILE A 152 -9.44 6.24 11.17
N PHE A 153 -8.44 6.73 10.43
CA PHE A 153 -7.94 6.04 9.24
C PHE A 153 -7.33 4.69 9.59
N GLU A 154 -6.68 4.55 10.74
CA GLU A 154 -6.18 3.26 11.20
C GLU A 154 -7.33 2.30 11.53
N ARG A 155 -8.45 2.79 12.10
CA ARG A 155 -9.66 1.97 12.29
C ARG A 155 -10.25 1.48 10.96
N ILE A 156 -10.37 2.38 9.96
CA ILE A 156 -10.82 2.02 8.60
C ILE A 156 -9.89 0.96 8.02
N ARG A 157 -8.58 1.18 8.12
CA ARG A 157 -7.57 0.28 7.61
C ARG A 157 -7.62 -1.09 8.27
N VAL A 158 -7.65 -1.16 9.61
CA VAL A 158 -7.73 -2.43 10.36
C VAL A 158 -8.97 -3.22 9.95
N ARG A 159 -10.09 -2.54 9.73
CA ARG A 159 -11.33 -3.18 9.28
C ARG A 159 -11.23 -3.70 7.86
N LEU A 160 -10.67 -2.90 6.94
CA LEU A 160 -10.38 -3.34 5.57
C LEU A 160 -9.38 -4.50 5.53
N MET A 161 -8.41 -4.51 6.43
CA MET A 161 -7.43 -5.59 6.59
C MET A 161 -8.10 -6.86 7.11
N LYS A 162 -9.00 -6.76 8.10
CA LYS A 162 -9.82 -7.88 8.60
C LYS A 162 -10.72 -8.46 7.51
N LYS A 163 -11.20 -7.62 6.58
CA LYS A 163 -11.99 -8.02 5.41
C LYS A 163 -11.12 -8.57 4.26
N GLY A 164 -9.79 -8.57 4.39
CA GLY A 164 -8.86 -9.03 3.34
C GLY A 164 -8.79 -8.10 2.12
N LEU A 165 -9.26 -6.85 2.25
CA LEU A 165 -9.30 -5.87 1.15
C LEU A 165 -8.04 -5.02 1.07
N ILE A 166 -7.27 -4.95 2.16
CA ILE A 166 -5.99 -4.25 2.21
C ILE A 166 -4.94 -5.21 2.72
N ALA A 167 -3.83 -5.30 1.99
CA ALA A 167 -2.64 -5.98 2.45
C ALA A 167 -1.99 -5.17 3.58
N ASP A 168 -1.54 -5.84 4.63
CA ASP A 168 -0.82 -5.17 5.70
C ASP A 168 0.49 -4.57 5.15
N LYS A 169 0.62 -3.23 5.19
CA LYS A 169 1.87 -2.54 4.81
C LYS A 169 3.07 -3.04 5.61
N GLY A 170 2.85 -3.55 6.83
CA GLY A 170 3.87 -4.22 7.63
C GLY A 170 4.43 -5.44 6.90
N CYS A 171 3.56 -6.31 6.40
CA CYS A 171 3.94 -7.47 5.60
C CYS A 171 4.56 -7.09 4.26
N GLU A 172 4.14 -6.00 3.62
CA GLU A 172 4.71 -5.59 2.32
C GLU A 172 6.18 -5.17 2.46
N SER A 173 6.51 -4.41 3.50
CA SER A 173 7.91 -4.02 3.79
C SER A 173 8.76 -5.23 4.18
N LEU A 174 8.23 -6.13 5.01
CA LEU A 174 8.89 -7.37 5.39
C LEU A 174 9.10 -8.29 4.18
N CYS A 175 8.11 -8.44 3.31
CA CYS A 175 8.22 -9.22 2.08
C CYS A 175 9.27 -8.64 1.13
N ARG A 176 9.35 -7.30 1.04
CA ARG A 176 10.39 -6.63 0.24
C ARG A 176 11.79 -6.91 0.79
N VAL A 177 11.98 -6.81 2.10
CA VAL A 177 13.25 -7.13 2.76
C VAL A 177 13.60 -8.61 2.59
N VAL A 178 12.65 -9.51 2.83
CA VAL A 178 12.84 -10.95 2.68
C VAL A 178 13.21 -11.31 1.24
N ALA A 179 12.56 -10.72 0.23
CA ALA A 179 12.88 -10.96 -1.17
C ALA A 179 14.30 -10.46 -1.52
N VAL A 180 14.69 -9.28 -1.04
CA VAL A 180 16.04 -8.73 -1.26
C VAL A 180 17.10 -9.59 -0.56
N VAL A 181 16.86 -9.97 0.69
CA VAL A 181 17.78 -10.82 1.46
C VAL A 181 17.90 -12.20 0.82
N ALA A 182 16.79 -12.82 0.44
CA ALA A 182 16.79 -14.10 -0.27
C ALA A 182 17.51 -14.03 -1.63
N ALA A 183 17.42 -12.91 -2.34
CA ALA A 183 18.18 -12.70 -3.58
C ALA A 183 19.68 -12.48 -3.34
N LEU A 184 20.07 -11.93 -2.18
CA LEU A 184 21.46 -11.65 -1.85
C LEU A 184 22.22 -12.86 -1.28
N ILE A 185 21.52 -13.79 -0.63
CA ILE A 185 22.14 -14.95 0.03
C ILE A 185 22.90 -15.86 -0.96
N PRO A 186 22.33 -16.28 -2.11
CA PRO A 186 23.03 -17.18 -3.04
C PRO A 186 24.36 -16.62 -3.57
N PRO A 187 24.47 -15.38 -4.06
CA PRO A 187 25.76 -14.83 -4.49
C PRO A 187 26.73 -14.62 -3.32
N LEU A 188 26.24 -14.37 -2.10
CA LEU A 188 27.12 -14.25 -0.93
C LEU A 188 27.74 -15.61 -0.55
N VAL A 189 26.91 -16.65 -0.46
CA VAL A 189 27.34 -18.00 -0.04
C VAL A 189 28.19 -18.68 -1.11
N LEU A 190 27.85 -18.50 -2.40
CA LEU A 190 28.59 -19.12 -3.50
C LEU A 190 29.76 -18.27 -3.99
N GLY A 191 29.71 -16.94 -3.82
CA GLY A 191 30.71 -16.01 -4.33
C GLY A 191 31.98 -15.95 -3.48
N ILE A 192 31.84 -15.90 -2.15
CA ILE A 192 32.99 -15.72 -1.24
C ILE A 192 34.01 -16.86 -1.34
N PRO A 193 33.62 -18.15 -1.26
CA PRO A 193 34.60 -19.25 -1.31
C PRO A 193 35.34 -19.31 -2.65
N ARG A 194 34.63 -19.02 -3.74
CA ARG A 194 35.20 -19.01 -5.09
C ARG A 194 36.18 -17.87 -5.29
N ILE A 195 35.93 -16.67 -4.77
CA ILE A 195 36.88 -15.56 -4.87
C ILE A 195 38.23 -15.95 -4.26
N VAL A 196 38.22 -16.61 -3.09
CA VAL A 196 39.43 -17.06 -2.41
C VAL A 196 40.21 -18.07 -3.26
N GLU A 197 39.51 -19.05 -3.85
CA GLU A 197 40.13 -20.09 -4.68
C GLU A 197 40.63 -19.56 -6.05
N THR A 198 39.98 -18.53 -6.58
CA THR A 198 40.33 -17.97 -7.89
C THR A 198 41.58 -17.10 -7.83
N PHE A 199 41.84 -16.42 -6.70
CA PHE A 199 43.09 -15.65 -6.50
C PHE A 199 44.33 -16.53 -6.62
N SER A 200 44.23 -17.83 -6.31
CA SER A 200 45.34 -18.77 -6.40
C SER A 200 45.54 -19.37 -7.80
N THR A 201 44.59 -19.21 -8.73
CA THR A 201 44.56 -20.05 -9.96
C THR A 201 44.61 -19.27 -11.29
N HIS A 202 44.80 -17.95 -11.29
CA HIS A 202 44.91 -17.11 -12.51
C HIS A 202 43.81 -17.33 -13.56
N ARG A 203 42.57 -17.63 -13.13
CA ARG A 203 41.44 -17.85 -14.05
C ARG A 203 40.54 -16.61 -14.14
N PRO A 204 39.92 -16.35 -15.31
CA PRO A 204 39.11 -15.15 -15.52
C PRO A 204 37.86 -15.14 -14.64
N VAL A 205 37.79 -14.15 -13.75
CA VAL A 205 36.73 -13.95 -12.73
C VAL A 205 35.49 -13.24 -13.29
N PHE A 206 35.53 -12.85 -14.57
CA PHE A 206 34.55 -11.95 -15.19
C PHE A 206 33.09 -12.47 -15.13
N LEU A 207 32.89 -13.78 -15.27
CA LEU A 207 31.54 -14.38 -15.25
C LEU A 207 30.86 -14.29 -13.88
N LEU A 208 31.63 -14.40 -12.79
CA LEU A 208 31.10 -14.28 -11.43
C LEU A 208 30.69 -12.84 -11.14
N VAL A 209 31.53 -11.89 -11.56
CA VAL A 209 31.24 -10.46 -11.47
C VAL A 209 29.99 -10.09 -12.28
N LEU A 210 29.86 -10.60 -13.51
CA LEU A 210 28.70 -10.37 -14.37
C LEU A 210 27.40 -10.84 -13.71
N LEU A 211 27.41 -12.00 -13.05
CA LEU A 211 26.18 -12.55 -12.49
C LEU A 211 25.79 -11.90 -11.16
N VAL A 212 26.76 -11.49 -10.35
CA VAL A 212 26.52 -10.60 -9.20
C VAL A 212 25.89 -9.29 -9.68
N MET A 213 26.40 -8.71 -10.78
CA MET A 213 25.83 -7.52 -11.41
C MET A 213 24.38 -7.73 -11.89
N ILE A 214 24.07 -8.85 -12.53
CA ILE A 214 22.71 -9.17 -12.98
C ILE A 214 21.76 -9.35 -11.78
N SER A 215 22.20 -10.06 -10.74
CA SER A 215 21.41 -10.23 -9.51
C SER A 215 21.12 -8.88 -8.84
N PHE A 216 22.11 -7.98 -8.82
CA PHE A 216 21.97 -6.63 -8.30
C PHE A 216 20.99 -5.80 -9.13
N LEU A 217 21.07 -5.86 -10.46
CA LEU A 217 20.12 -5.19 -11.35
C LEU A 217 18.69 -5.70 -11.16
N LEU A 218 18.48 -7.01 -11.03
CA LEU A 218 17.16 -7.59 -10.77
C LEU A 218 16.58 -7.15 -9.42
N ALA A 219 17.42 -7.06 -8.38
CA ALA A 219 17.02 -6.52 -7.08
C ALA A 219 16.62 -5.05 -7.19
N ILE A 220 17.39 -4.24 -7.93
CA ILE A 220 17.11 -2.83 -8.20
C ILE A 220 15.77 -2.66 -8.94
N VAL A 221 15.57 -3.39 -10.05
CA VAL A 221 14.33 -3.31 -10.84
C VAL A 221 13.12 -3.71 -10.00
N SER A 222 13.25 -4.75 -9.18
CA SER A 222 12.19 -5.18 -8.26
C SER A 222 11.87 -4.11 -7.22
N CYS A 223 12.88 -3.39 -6.73
CA CYS A 223 12.70 -2.28 -5.80
C CYS A 223 11.99 -1.08 -6.47
N TYR A 224 12.36 -0.73 -7.70
CA TYR A 224 11.76 0.39 -8.43
C TYR A 224 10.30 0.15 -8.83
N GLN A 225 9.95 -1.07 -9.24
CA GLN A 225 8.55 -1.40 -9.58
C GLN A 225 7.60 -1.26 -8.39
N GLY A 226 8.09 -1.55 -7.17
CA GLY A 226 7.31 -1.33 -5.94
C GLY A 226 7.20 0.14 -5.53
N ALA A 227 8.12 1.01 -5.95
CA ALA A 227 8.12 2.43 -5.62
C ALA A 227 7.26 3.27 -6.58
N LEU A 228 7.27 2.95 -7.87
CA LEU A 228 6.51 3.68 -8.90
C LEU A 228 5.00 3.56 -8.72
N ARG A 229 4.51 2.49 -8.09
CA ARG A 229 3.07 2.29 -7.85
C ARG A 229 2.51 3.10 -6.68
N THR A 230 3.39 3.69 -5.86
CA THR A 230 3.03 4.56 -4.72
C THR A 230 3.17 6.06 -5.02
N GLY A 231 3.58 6.43 -6.24
CA GLY A 231 3.88 7.82 -6.62
C GLY A 231 2.77 8.56 -7.36
N GLU A 232 1.69 7.89 -7.77
CA GLU A 232 0.50 8.55 -8.32
C GLU A 232 -0.54 8.72 -7.21
N GLY A 233 -0.45 9.82 -6.47
CA GLY A 233 -1.39 10.22 -5.42
C GLY A 233 -1.22 11.68 -5.04
#